data_AF-A0A9P8BP48-F1
#
_entry.id   AF-A0A9P8BP48-F1
#
_cell.length_a   1.000
_cell.length_b   1.000
_cell.length_c   1.000
_cell.angle_alpha   90.00
_cell.angle_beta   90.00
_cell.angle_gamma   90.00
#
_symmetry.space_group_name_H-M   'P 1'
#
loop_
_entity.id
_entity.type
_entity.pdbx_description
1 polymer ?
#
loop_
_entity_poly.entity_id
_entity_poly.type
_entity_poly.pdbx_seq_one_letter_code
_entity_poly.pdbx_strand_id
1 'polypeptide(L)'
;MLTIDLSQQSEDVLSDRHLQKVTDVMLKAKKTIVVTGAGISCSSGIPDFRSADGLYNLVKKQYPDTVLKGKDLFDANLFRDCKTTAVFYTFISELHAQTLKAKPTPTHHFIKMLSERGKLLRCYTQNIDCLEEELGMDTSLVCDKGKVKKDVNVVQLHGSLRRLKCTLCSEPYGFQTDYQKVFKEGDAPGCPKCELYDGIRVAQGKRKVATGTLRPDIVLYNENHPFGDAIGKIQSSDLSRSPDVLLVMGTSLKVHGLRLLVRKAAKIVHGNKKGCVILVNKTPIVGKEWAGVFDYFVEGETDGWCSIVENAIRQVKVQTKLPFKPLTPAQADAQTQMAKAKVDEAVGGEKEMEKEKKRSVVKKTSGKKTVEKKTAETERTVTRSTAAAAERTVVKRKLVQDKENQLPLAFTKKQKATTATRALAAKKV
;
A
#
# COMPACT_ATOMS: atom_id res chain seq x y z
N MET A 1 13.83 1.79 -13.80
CA MET A 1 12.39 1.96 -13.58
C MET A 1 11.75 2.53 -14.83
N LEU A 2 10.97 1.72 -15.52
CA LEU A 2 10.11 2.11 -16.63
C LEU A 2 8.70 2.32 -16.07
N THR A 3 8.08 3.46 -16.36
CA THR A 3 6.69 3.72 -15.95
C THR A 3 5.71 3.14 -16.96
N ILE A 4 4.59 2.62 -16.48
CA ILE A 4 3.44 2.12 -17.23
C ILE A 4 2.22 2.80 -16.62
N ASP A 5 1.65 3.79 -17.31
CA ASP A 5 0.42 4.46 -16.87
C ASP A 5 -0.79 3.64 -17.32
N LEU A 6 -1.61 3.18 -16.37
CA LEU A 6 -2.82 2.41 -16.67
C LEU A 6 -3.99 3.26 -17.17
N SER A 7 -3.93 4.59 -17.02
CA SER A 7 -4.99 5.51 -17.47
C SER A 7 -4.91 5.85 -18.97
N GLN A 8 -3.73 5.68 -19.58
CA GLN A 8 -3.45 6.00 -21.00
C GLN A 8 -3.46 4.77 -21.92
N GLN A 9 -4.17 3.71 -21.54
CA GLN A 9 -4.30 2.50 -22.37
C GLN A 9 -4.96 2.86 -23.71
N SER A 10 -4.24 2.59 -24.82
CA SER A 10 -4.52 2.90 -26.24
C SER A 10 -3.77 4.07 -26.89
N GLU A 11 -3.14 4.99 -26.15
CA GLU A 11 -2.40 6.12 -26.78
C GLU A 11 -0.88 5.91 -26.83
N ASP A 12 -0.28 5.12 -25.93
CA ASP A 12 1.16 4.82 -25.93
C ASP A 12 1.49 3.33 -26.16
N VAL A 13 1.94 3.03 -27.39
CA VAL A 13 2.43 1.70 -27.84
C VAL A 13 3.61 1.20 -26.99
N LEU A 14 4.42 2.08 -26.39
CA LEU A 14 5.52 1.68 -25.51
C LEU A 14 5.01 1.23 -24.14
N SER A 15 4.04 1.93 -23.54
CA SER A 15 3.35 1.52 -22.32
C SER A 15 2.71 0.13 -22.49
N ASP A 16 1.97 -0.11 -23.58
CA ASP A 16 1.36 -1.42 -23.88
C ASP A 16 2.40 -2.54 -24.00
N ARG A 17 3.53 -2.28 -24.69
CA ARG A 17 4.63 -3.24 -24.81
C ARG A 17 5.28 -3.54 -23.45
N HIS A 18 5.37 -2.56 -22.55
CA HIS A 18 5.88 -2.77 -21.20
C HIS A 18 4.88 -3.51 -20.31
N LEU A 19 3.59 -3.21 -20.41
CA LEU A 19 2.51 -3.93 -19.73
C LEU A 19 2.46 -5.41 -20.15
N GLN A 20 2.63 -5.70 -21.46
CA GLN A 20 2.73 -7.08 -21.94
C GLN A 20 3.97 -7.79 -21.38
N LYS A 21 5.16 -7.14 -21.35
CA LYS A 21 6.37 -7.72 -20.73
C LYS A 21 6.18 -8.04 -19.25
N VAL A 22 5.55 -7.15 -18.48
CA VAL A 22 5.24 -7.36 -17.05
C VAL A 22 4.26 -8.52 -16.89
N THR A 23 3.24 -8.61 -17.74
CA THR A 23 2.28 -9.72 -17.76
C THR A 23 2.97 -11.06 -18.09
N ASP A 24 3.86 -11.08 -19.07
CA ASP A 24 4.72 -12.20 -19.44
C ASP A 24 5.62 -12.69 -18.29
N VAL A 25 6.19 -11.75 -17.52
CA VAL A 25 6.96 -12.04 -16.31
C VAL A 25 6.07 -12.76 -15.29
N MET A 26 4.87 -12.25 -15.00
CA MET A 26 3.94 -12.89 -14.05
C MET A 26 3.44 -14.27 -14.53
N LEU A 27 3.22 -14.43 -15.84
CA LEU A 27 2.92 -15.71 -16.47
C LEU A 27 4.05 -16.73 -16.28
N LYS A 28 5.32 -16.32 -16.39
CA LYS A 28 6.52 -17.18 -16.31
C LYS A 28 7.04 -17.39 -14.87
N ALA A 29 6.70 -16.50 -13.93
CA ALA A 29 7.15 -16.54 -12.53
C ALA A 29 6.78 -17.85 -11.81
N LYS A 30 7.65 -18.29 -10.90
CA LYS A 30 7.48 -19.50 -10.08
C LYS A 30 7.64 -19.25 -8.57
N LYS A 31 8.30 -18.15 -8.17
CA LYS A 31 8.67 -17.84 -6.79
C LYS A 31 8.50 -16.33 -6.55
N THR A 32 7.27 -15.86 -6.66
CA THR A 32 6.90 -14.46 -6.44
C THR A 32 6.86 -14.15 -4.95
N ILE A 33 7.65 -13.18 -4.49
CA ILE A 33 7.42 -12.50 -3.21
C ILE A 33 6.52 -11.30 -3.50
N VAL A 34 5.39 -11.22 -2.80
CA VAL A 34 4.49 -10.06 -2.81
C VAL A 34 4.70 -9.27 -1.52
N VAL A 35 4.73 -7.95 -1.61
CA VAL A 35 4.78 -7.01 -0.48
C VAL A 35 3.61 -6.05 -0.62
N THR A 36 2.72 -6.01 0.38
CA THR A 36 1.47 -5.24 0.31
C THR A 36 1.40 -4.17 1.39
N GLY A 37 0.54 -3.17 1.18
CA GLY A 37 0.11 -2.22 2.19
C GLY A 37 -1.31 -1.72 1.91
N ALA A 38 -1.77 -0.76 2.72
CA ALA A 38 -3.19 -0.40 2.81
C ALA A 38 -3.85 0.00 1.48
N GLY A 39 -3.08 0.41 0.48
CA GLY A 39 -3.59 0.69 -0.87
C GLY A 39 -4.30 -0.49 -1.54
N ILE A 40 -4.01 -1.75 -1.15
CA ILE A 40 -4.72 -2.93 -1.68
C ILE A 40 -6.11 -3.14 -1.07
N SER A 41 -6.42 -2.45 0.04
CA SER A 41 -7.68 -2.57 0.79
C SER A 41 -8.60 -1.36 0.60
N CYS A 42 -8.16 -0.30 -0.08
CA CYS A 42 -8.95 0.92 -0.28
C CYS A 42 -10.30 0.68 -0.98
N SER A 43 -10.34 -0.20 -1.99
CA SER A 43 -11.57 -0.57 -2.71
C SER A 43 -12.55 -1.40 -1.88
N SER A 44 -12.11 -1.99 -0.76
CA SER A 44 -12.98 -2.64 0.23
C SER A 44 -13.57 -1.69 1.27
N GLY A 45 -13.35 -0.37 1.11
CA GLY A 45 -13.84 0.66 2.02
C GLY A 45 -12.96 0.89 3.26
N ILE A 46 -11.79 0.25 3.34
CA ILE A 46 -10.81 0.50 4.40
C ILE A 46 -9.86 1.62 3.94
N PRO A 47 -9.91 2.83 4.51
CA PRO A 47 -9.05 3.93 4.08
C PRO A 47 -7.57 3.64 4.37
N ASP A 48 -6.69 4.15 3.51
CA ASP A 48 -5.25 4.09 3.74
C ASP A 48 -4.83 4.99 4.93
N PHE A 49 -3.57 4.90 5.35
CA PHE A 49 -3.09 5.73 6.46
C PHE A 49 -2.71 7.16 6.05
N ARG A 50 -2.34 7.42 4.78
CA ARG A 50 -1.47 8.57 4.42
C ARG A 50 -1.96 9.44 3.26
N SER A 51 -3.03 9.07 2.56
CA SER A 51 -3.65 9.92 1.52
C SER A 51 -4.37 11.14 2.12
N ALA A 52 -4.91 12.02 1.27
CA ALA A 52 -5.67 13.19 1.70
C ALA A 52 -6.86 12.81 2.60
N ASP A 53 -7.55 11.71 2.28
CA ASP A 53 -8.69 11.19 3.03
C ASP A 53 -8.31 9.99 3.94
N GLY A 54 -7.01 9.77 4.12
CA GLY A 54 -6.48 8.68 4.93
C GLY A 54 -6.67 8.88 6.44
N LEU A 55 -6.54 7.77 7.18
CA LEU A 55 -6.79 7.66 8.63
C LEU A 55 -6.09 8.75 9.46
N TYR A 56 -4.86 9.14 9.11
CA TYR A 56 -4.12 10.19 9.83
C TYR A 56 -4.81 11.57 9.76
N ASN A 57 -5.48 11.88 8.66
CA ASN A 57 -6.22 13.14 8.50
C ASN A 57 -7.61 13.06 9.13
N LEU A 58 -8.27 11.89 9.09
CA LEU A 58 -9.54 11.65 9.77
C LEU A 58 -9.41 11.81 11.29
N VAL A 59 -8.40 11.16 11.90
CA VAL A 59 -8.07 11.31 13.33
C VAL A 59 -7.82 12.77 13.68
N LYS A 60 -7.03 13.49 12.87
CA LYS A 60 -6.72 14.91 13.13
C LYS A 60 -7.96 15.81 13.05
N LYS A 61 -8.92 15.51 12.16
CA LYS A 61 -10.21 16.22 12.07
C LYS A 61 -11.11 15.93 13.28
N GLN A 62 -11.11 14.68 13.78
CA GLN A 62 -11.96 14.23 14.88
C GLN A 62 -11.42 14.62 16.27
N TYR A 63 -10.10 14.71 16.42
CA TYR A 63 -9.41 14.98 17.70
C TYR A 63 -8.38 16.14 17.58
N PRO A 64 -8.81 17.35 17.19
CA PRO A 64 -7.90 18.48 16.91
C PRO A 64 -7.05 18.88 18.13
N ASP A 65 -7.65 18.87 19.32
CA ASP A 65 -7.02 19.36 20.57
C ASP A 65 -5.98 18.39 21.16
N THR A 66 -5.85 17.18 20.60
CA THR A 66 -4.94 16.15 21.14
C THR A 66 -3.52 16.25 20.56
N VAL A 67 -3.30 17.13 19.56
CA VAL A 67 -2.00 17.41 18.90
C VAL A 67 -1.24 16.13 18.47
N LEU A 68 -1.97 15.11 18.04
CA LEU A 68 -1.40 13.90 17.48
C LEU A 68 -1.04 14.12 16.00
N LYS A 69 0.21 13.91 15.61
CA LYS A 69 0.49 13.52 14.22
C LYS A 69 -0.07 12.10 14.08
N GLY A 70 -0.64 11.74 12.94
CA GLY A 70 -1.27 10.41 12.80
C GLY A 70 -0.33 9.23 13.05
N LYS A 71 1.00 9.40 12.93
CA LYS A 71 1.99 8.40 13.35
C LYS A 71 1.98 8.16 14.88
N ASP A 72 1.75 9.19 15.67
CA ASP A 72 1.85 9.19 17.13
C ASP A 72 0.73 8.34 17.76
N LEU A 73 -0.45 8.26 17.11
CA LEU A 73 -1.53 7.31 17.44
C LEU A 73 -1.13 5.84 17.27
N PHE A 74 -0.03 5.55 16.58
CA PHE A 74 0.49 4.19 16.41
C PHE A 74 1.89 4.04 16.99
N ASP A 75 2.30 4.92 17.91
CA ASP A 75 3.59 4.85 18.60
C ASP A 75 3.39 4.30 20.01
N ALA A 76 4.25 3.39 20.47
CA ALA A 76 4.13 2.73 21.78
C ALA A 76 4.11 3.72 22.96
N ASN A 77 4.59 4.95 22.75
CA ASN A 77 4.53 6.03 23.72
C ASN A 77 3.13 6.57 24.00
N LEU A 78 2.11 6.28 23.17
CA LEU A 78 0.72 6.71 23.41
C LEU A 78 0.18 6.18 24.75
N PHE A 79 0.59 4.98 25.17
CA PHE A 79 0.16 4.38 26.43
C PHE A 79 0.69 5.09 27.69
N ARG A 80 1.43 6.20 27.54
CA ARG A 80 1.89 7.06 28.65
C ARG A 80 0.91 8.17 29.01
N ASP A 81 -0.05 8.47 28.15
CA ASP A 81 -1.10 9.48 28.41
C ASP A 81 -2.49 8.87 28.20
N CYS A 82 -3.37 9.07 29.19
CA CYS A 82 -4.72 8.51 29.17
C CYS A 82 -5.56 9.08 28.03
N LYS A 83 -5.36 10.34 27.61
CA LYS A 83 -6.13 10.91 26.49
C LYS A 83 -5.77 10.26 25.17
N THR A 84 -4.47 10.20 24.83
CA THR A 84 -4.03 9.53 23.60
C THR A 84 -4.32 8.02 23.59
N THR A 85 -4.28 7.38 24.76
CA THR A 85 -4.73 5.98 24.95
C THR A 85 -6.21 5.80 24.65
N ALA A 86 -7.08 6.67 25.16
CA ALA A 86 -8.52 6.61 24.90
C ALA A 86 -8.85 6.84 23.42
N VAL A 87 -8.23 7.85 22.80
CA VAL A 87 -8.36 8.11 21.35
C VAL A 87 -7.92 6.88 20.53
N PHE A 88 -6.84 6.20 20.92
CA PHE A 88 -6.39 4.96 20.28
C PHE A 88 -7.42 3.84 20.39
N TYR A 89 -8.01 3.61 21.57
CA TYR A 89 -9.01 2.56 21.75
C TYR A 89 -10.31 2.83 20.98
N THR A 90 -10.84 4.05 21.05
CA THR A 90 -12.04 4.43 20.27
C THR A 90 -11.79 4.27 18.78
N PHE A 91 -10.62 4.72 18.30
CA PHE A 91 -10.22 4.60 16.90
C PHE A 91 -10.06 3.14 16.44
N ILE A 92 -9.42 2.27 17.22
CA ILE A 92 -9.26 0.86 16.83
C ILE A 92 -10.61 0.13 16.84
N SER A 93 -11.53 0.46 17.77
CA SER A 93 -12.90 -0.04 17.72
C SER A 93 -13.63 0.34 16.42
N GLU A 94 -13.50 1.60 15.99
CA GLU A 94 -14.05 2.10 14.72
C GLU A 94 -13.46 1.34 13.51
N LEU A 95 -12.12 1.20 13.47
CA LEU A 95 -11.41 0.51 12.39
C LEU A 95 -11.75 -0.99 12.35
N HIS A 96 -11.84 -1.66 13.50
CA HIS A 96 -12.30 -3.05 13.58
C HIS A 96 -13.71 -3.19 12.99
N ALA A 97 -14.64 -2.31 13.36
CA ALA A 97 -16.00 -2.32 12.81
C ALA A 97 -16.08 -2.10 11.29
N GLN A 98 -15.12 -1.38 10.70
CA GLN A 98 -14.98 -1.24 9.24
C GLN A 98 -14.45 -2.54 8.62
N THR A 99 -13.43 -3.17 9.22
CA THR A 99 -12.85 -4.43 8.71
C THR A 99 -13.84 -5.59 8.71
N LEU A 100 -14.80 -5.64 9.65
CA LEU A 100 -15.88 -6.63 9.66
C LEU A 100 -16.93 -6.45 8.54
N LYS A 101 -16.95 -5.30 7.86
CA LYS A 101 -17.85 -5.01 6.73
C LYS A 101 -17.15 -5.10 5.38
N ALA A 102 -15.83 -4.94 5.37
CA ALA A 102 -14.99 -5.07 4.20
C ALA A 102 -15.03 -6.51 3.65
N LYS A 103 -14.71 -6.65 2.36
CA LYS A 103 -14.51 -7.94 1.70
C LYS A 103 -13.17 -7.94 0.96
N PRO A 104 -12.51 -9.09 0.79
CA PRO A 104 -11.26 -9.17 0.03
C PRO A 104 -11.40 -8.57 -1.37
N THR A 105 -10.45 -7.69 -1.74
CA THR A 105 -10.45 -6.98 -3.04
C THR A 105 -9.94 -7.89 -4.18
N PRO A 106 -10.12 -7.50 -5.46
CA PRO A 106 -9.48 -8.19 -6.59
C PRO A 106 -7.97 -8.42 -6.40
N THR A 107 -7.25 -7.49 -5.76
CA THR A 107 -5.83 -7.68 -5.41
C THR A 107 -5.61 -8.82 -4.41
N HIS A 108 -6.47 -8.98 -3.40
CA HIS A 108 -6.39 -10.12 -2.47
C HIS A 108 -6.67 -11.45 -3.18
N HIS A 109 -7.71 -11.48 -4.04
CA HIS A 109 -8.04 -12.65 -4.86
C HIS A 109 -6.91 -13.02 -5.84
N PHE A 110 -6.23 -12.03 -6.42
CA PHE A 110 -5.05 -12.25 -7.26
C PHE A 110 -3.90 -12.91 -6.49
N ILE A 111 -3.60 -12.46 -5.26
CA ILE A 111 -2.57 -13.06 -4.41
C ILE A 111 -2.96 -14.51 -4.04
N LYS A 112 -4.23 -14.77 -3.69
CA LYS A 112 -4.76 -16.12 -3.46
C LYS A 112 -4.59 -17.01 -4.69
N MET A 113 -4.91 -16.50 -5.88
CA MET A 113 -4.75 -17.20 -7.16
C MET A 113 -3.29 -17.52 -7.49
N LEU A 114 -2.33 -16.63 -7.16
CA LEU A 114 -0.90 -16.95 -7.23
C LEU A 114 -0.51 -18.10 -6.28
N SER A 115 -1.11 -18.14 -5.08
CA SER A 115 -0.89 -19.21 -4.10
C SER A 115 -1.44 -20.56 -4.58
N GLU A 116 -2.68 -20.60 -5.05
CA GLU A 116 -3.33 -21.80 -5.57
C GLU A 116 -2.64 -22.37 -6.82
N ARG A 117 -1.96 -21.51 -7.59
CA ARG A 117 -1.15 -21.92 -8.75
C ARG A 117 0.31 -22.25 -8.41
N GLY A 118 0.68 -22.28 -7.12
CA GLY A 118 2.05 -22.58 -6.68
C GLY A 118 3.10 -21.57 -7.14
N LYS A 119 2.70 -20.32 -7.42
CA LYS A 119 3.56 -19.21 -7.87
C LYS A 119 3.96 -18.28 -6.74
N LEU A 120 3.12 -18.15 -5.71
CA LEU A 120 3.39 -17.35 -4.52
C LEU A 120 4.45 -18.06 -3.66
N LEU A 121 5.59 -17.39 -3.44
CA LEU A 121 6.56 -17.78 -2.42
C LEU A 121 6.16 -17.24 -1.04
N ARG A 122 5.71 -15.98 -0.99
CA ARG A 122 5.17 -15.32 0.21
C ARG A 122 4.41 -14.06 -0.14
N CYS A 123 3.38 -13.73 0.64
CA CYS A 123 2.91 -12.36 0.81
C CYS A 123 3.41 -11.78 2.15
N TYR A 124 4.10 -10.64 2.13
CA TYR A 124 4.46 -9.87 3.32
C TYR A 124 3.53 -8.65 3.41
N THR A 125 2.54 -8.71 4.31
CA THR A 125 1.52 -7.68 4.42
C THR A 125 1.82 -6.71 5.57
N GLN A 126 1.71 -5.41 5.30
CA GLN A 126 1.69 -4.37 6.34
C GLN A 126 0.30 -4.21 6.96
N ASN A 127 -0.71 -4.84 6.38
CA ASN A 127 -2.09 -4.64 6.78
C ASN A 127 -2.39 -5.42 8.06
N ILE A 128 -3.38 -4.92 8.78
CA ILE A 128 -3.90 -5.48 10.03
C ILE A 128 -5.39 -5.83 9.90
N ASP A 129 -5.98 -5.60 8.71
CA ASP A 129 -7.39 -5.85 8.37
C ASP A 129 -7.74 -7.34 8.27
N CYS A 130 -6.74 -8.20 8.02
CA CYS A 130 -6.88 -9.65 7.99
C CYS A 130 -7.87 -10.13 6.91
N LEU A 131 -7.90 -9.45 5.77
CA LEU A 131 -8.65 -9.88 4.58
C LEU A 131 -8.00 -11.09 3.89
N GLU A 132 -6.69 -11.28 4.04
CA GLU A 132 -6.01 -12.48 3.57
C GLU A 132 -6.48 -13.77 4.26
N GLU A 133 -6.74 -13.70 5.57
CA GLU A 133 -7.23 -14.83 6.38
C GLU A 133 -8.65 -15.25 5.96
N GLU A 134 -9.48 -14.29 5.55
CA GLU A 134 -10.84 -14.52 5.07
C GLU A 134 -10.88 -15.30 3.75
N LEU A 135 -9.82 -15.18 2.93
CA LEU A 135 -9.60 -16.04 1.74
C LEU A 135 -9.00 -17.42 2.08
N GLY A 136 -8.92 -17.78 3.36
CA GLY A 136 -8.30 -19.00 3.83
C GLY A 136 -6.82 -19.08 3.42
N MET A 137 -6.10 -17.96 3.45
CA MET A 137 -4.64 -17.94 3.35
C MET A 137 -4.03 -18.06 4.74
N ASP A 138 -3.03 -18.93 4.87
CA ASP A 138 -2.40 -19.21 6.15
C ASP A 138 -1.46 -18.08 6.60
N THR A 139 -1.70 -17.58 7.80
CA THR A 139 -0.92 -16.54 8.51
C THR A 139 -0.17 -17.07 9.73
N SER A 140 -0.34 -18.36 10.10
CA SER A 140 0.11 -18.86 11.40
C SER A 140 1.62 -19.13 11.44
N LEU A 141 2.39 -18.19 12.00
CA LEU A 141 3.86 -18.24 12.05
C LEU A 141 4.42 -19.35 12.96
N VAL A 142 3.59 -20.00 13.77
CA VAL A 142 4.00 -20.98 14.79
C VAL A 142 3.06 -22.19 14.73
N CYS A 143 3.61 -23.41 14.74
CA CYS A 143 2.81 -24.63 14.87
C CYS A 143 2.62 -25.05 16.33
N ASP A 144 1.72 -26.00 16.59
CA ASP A 144 1.32 -26.48 17.93
C ASP A 144 2.50 -26.98 18.80
N LYS A 145 3.66 -27.23 18.20
CA LYS A 145 4.90 -27.65 18.86
C LYS A 145 5.87 -26.48 19.14
N GLY A 146 5.39 -25.23 19.08
CA GLY A 146 6.18 -24.02 19.31
C GLY A 146 7.26 -23.72 18.25
N LYS A 147 7.27 -24.45 17.12
CA LYS A 147 8.27 -24.27 16.05
C LYS A 147 7.75 -23.29 15.01
N VAL A 148 8.67 -22.51 14.43
CA VAL A 148 8.37 -21.57 13.35
C VAL A 148 7.84 -22.33 12.13
N LYS A 149 6.59 -22.07 11.74
CA LYS A 149 5.99 -22.61 10.53
C LYS A 149 6.52 -21.82 9.34
N LYS A 150 7.38 -22.48 8.55
CA LYS A 150 8.00 -21.84 7.37
C LYS A 150 7.12 -21.84 6.14
N ASP A 151 6.14 -22.74 6.04
CA ASP A 151 5.24 -22.83 4.89
C ASP A 151 3.89 -22.23 5.28
N VAL A 152 3.76 -20.92 5.04
CA VAL A 152 2.58 -20.08 5.30
C VAL A 152 2.40 -19.16 4.11
N ASN A 153 1.18 -18.84 3.71
CA ASN A 153 0.98 -18.03 2.51
C ASN A 153 1.34 -16.55 2.78
N VAL A 154 1.05 -16.07 4.00
CA VAL A 154 1.14 -14.66 4.37
C VAL A 154 1.90 -14.47 5.70
N VAL A 155 2.68 -13.40 5.78
CA VAL A 155 3.29 -12.90 7.01
C VAL A 155 2.73 -11.50 7.29
N GLN A 156 1.92 -11.39 8.35
CA GLN A 156 1.45 -10.12 8.89
C GLN A 156 2.59 -9.43 9.65
N LEU A 157 3.09 -8.32 9.11
CA LEU A 157 4.25 -7.59 9.66
C LEU A 157 3.90 -6.67 10.83
N HIS A 158 2.61 -6.37 11.04
CA HIS A 158 2.15 -5.43 12.06
C HIS A 158 1.05 -6.01 12.96
N GLY A 159 0.88 -7.33 13.00
CA GLY A 159 -0.15 -8.00 13.81
C GLY A 159 -1.53 -8.07 13.16
N SER A 160 -2.59 -8.11 13.96
CA SER A 160 -3.96 -8.42 13.55
C SER A 160 -4.99 -7.60 14.33
N LEU A 161 -6.03 -7.09 13.65
CA LEU A 161 -7.21 -6.49 14.28
C LEU A 161 -8.26 -7.52 14.75
N ARG A 162 -8.19 -8.78 14.30
CA ARG A 162 -9.14 -9.82 14.75
C ARG A 162 -8.79 -10.37 16.15
N ARG A 163 -7.60 -10.03 16.68
CA ARG A 163 -7.07 -10.51 17.96
C ARG A 163 -6.74 -9.39 18.94
N LEU A 164 -6.86 -9.72 20.22
CA LEU A 164 -6.37 -8.95 21.35
C LEU A 164 -5.26 -9.74 22.05
N LYS A 165 -4.39 -9.04 22.80
CA LYS A 165 -3.43 -9.63 23.73
C LYS A 165 -3.51 -8.95 25.10
N CYS A 166 -3.27 -9.70 26.17
CA CYS A 166 -3.10 -9.10 27.49
C CYS A 166 -1.79 -8.31 27.59
N THR A 167 -1.84 -7.11 28.16
CA THR A 167 -0.67 -6.25 28.45
C THR A 167 0.31 -6.84 29.48
N LEU A 168 -0.13 -7.81 30.30
CA LEU A 168 0.66 -8.40 31.37
C LEU A 168 1.04 -9.87 31.09
N CYS A 169 0.07 -10.76 30.88
CA CYS A 169 0.34 -12.19 30.68
C CYS A 169 0.54 -12.59 29.20
N SER A 170 0.41 -11.66 28.25
CA SER A 170 0.50 -11.89 26.79
C SER A 170 -0.49 -12.92 26.22
N GLU A 171 -1.50 -13.35 26.99
CA GLU A 171 -2.52 -14.29 26.52
C GLU A 171 -3.32 -13.70 25.34
N PRO A 172 -3.50 -14.45 24.23
CA PRO A 172 -4.29 -14.01 23.09
C PRO A 172 -5.79 -14.21 23.33
N TYR A 173 -6.61 -13.31 22.80
CA TYR A 173 -8.07 -13.37 22.80
C TYR A 173 -8.63 -12.96 21.43
N GLY A 174 -9.86 -13.37 21.12
CA GLY A 174 -10.58 -12.83 19.96
C GLY A 174 -11.13 -11.43 20.24
N PHE A 175 -11.23 -10.59 19.21
CA PHE A 175 -11.85 -9.26 19.31
C PHE A 175 -13.38 -9.39 19.31
N GLN A 176 -13.97 -9.59 20.50
CA GLN A 176 -15.41 -9.79 20.69
C GLN A 176 -16.19 -8.48 20.82
N THR A 177 -17.51 -8.55 20.55
CA THR A 177 -18.44 -7.40 20.63
C THR A 177 -18.43 -6.69 21.97
N ASP A 178 -18.32 -7.42 23.09
CA ASP A 178 -18.31 -6.81 24.42
C ASP A 178 -17.00 -6.07 24.72
N TYR A 179 -15.87 -6.60 24.26
CA TYR A 179 -14.59 -5.88 24.31
C TYR A 179 -14.62 -4.62 23.44
N GLN A 180 -15.29 -4.66 22.29
CA GLN A 180 -15.46 -3.50 21.41
C GLN A 180 -16.24 -2.36 22.05
N LYS A 181 -17.24 -2.64 22.92
CA LYS A 181 -17.98 -1.61 23.66
C LYS A 181 -17.03 -0.80 24.57
N VAL A 182 -16.21 -1.49 25.36
CA VAL A 182 -15.22 -0.88 26.27
C VAL A 182 -14.20 -0.05 25.49
N PHE A 183 -13.66 -0.59 24.38
CA PHE A 183 -12.75 0.18 23.52
C PHE A 183 -13.42 1.41 22.90
N LYS A 184 -14.70 1.34 22.51
CA LYS A 184 -15.46 2.49 21.99
C LYS A 184 -15.59 3.62 23.03
N GLU A 185 -15.74 3.27 24.30
CA GLU A 185 -15.76 4.20 25.43
C GLU A 185 -14.38 4.79 25.78
N GLY A 186 -13.31 4.32 25.13
CA GLY A 186 -11.94 4.79 25.31
C GLY A 186 -11.17 4.08 26.42
N ASP A 187 -11.64 2.92 26.89
CA ASP A 187 -10.99 2.13 27.94
C ASP A 187 -10.56 0.74 27.43
N ALA A 188 -9.84 -0.02 28.25
CA ALA A 188 -9.34 -1.36 27.95
C ALA A 188 -10.05 -2.42 28.80
N PRO A 189 -10.62 -3.50 28.19
CA PRO A 189 -11.19 -4.60 28.94
C PRO A 189 -10.17 -5.22 29.92
N GLY A 190 -10.60 -5.66 31.08
CA GLY A 190 -9.79 -6.49 31.97
C GLY A 190 -9.44 -7.84 31.34
N CYS A 191 -8.29 -8.41 31.69
CA CYS A 191 -7.87 -9.72 31.17
C CYS A 191 -8.49 -10.87 32.00
N PRO A 192 -9.38 -11.72 31.41
CA PRO A 192 -10.06 -12.77 32.17
C PRO A 192 -9.12 -13.77 32.84
N LYS A 193 -7.97 -14.10 32.22
CA LYS A 193 -6.98 -15.02 32.79
C LYS A 193 -6.24 -14.41 33.98
N CYS A 194 -5.97 -13.10 33.94
CA CYS A 194 -5.34 -12.41 35.07
C CYS A 194 -6.31 -12.28 36.25
N GLU A 195 -7.56 -11.91 35.98
CA GLU A 195 -8.62 -11.75 36.99
C GLU A 195 -8.96 -13.08 37.67
N LEU A 196 -9.11 -14.16 36.90
CA LEU A 196 -9.30 -15.50 37.44
C LEU A 196 -8.13 -15.92 38.32
N TYR A 197 -6.89 -15.64 37.89
CA TYR A 197 -5.69 -15.97 38.67
C TYR A 197 -5.58 -15.16 39.97
N ASP A 198 -5.90 -13.86 39.96
CA ASP A 198 -5.97 -13.06 41.20
C ASP A 198 -7.09 -13.56 42.12
N GLY A 199 -8.28 -13.83 41.58
CA GLY A 199 -9.42 -14.36 42.34
C GLY A 199 -9.11 -15.67 43.06
N ILE A 200 -8.49 -16.64 42.36
CA ILE A 200 -8.04 -17.91 42.95
C ILE A 200 -7.03 -17.67 44.07
N ARG A 201 -6.10 -16.72 43.91
CA ARG A 201 -5.10 -16.40 44.94
C ARG A 201 -5.73 -15.76 46.18
N VAL A 202 -6.62 -14.80 45.99
CA VAL A 202 -7.34 -14.13 47.10
C VAL A 202 -8.20 -15.13 47.87
N ALA A 203 -8.88 -16.05 47.17
CA ALA A 203 -9.63 -17.14 47.80
C ALA A 203 -8.76 -18.10 48.63
N GLN A 204 -7.47 -18.23 48.29
CA GLN A 204 -6.46 -18.96 49.07
C GLN A 204 -5.81 -18.12 50.19
N GLY A 205 -6.37 -16.95 50.54
CA GLY A 205 -5.81 -16.05 51.56
C GLY A 205 -4.50 -15.37 51.15
N LYS A 206 -4.09 -15.45 49.87
CA LYS A 206 -2.85 -14.86 49.38
C LYS A 206 -3.09 -13.40 48.97
N ARG A 207 -2.04 -12.58 49.06
CA ARG A 207 -2.07 -11.20 48.57
C ARG A 207 -2.47 -11.10 47.10
N LYS A 208 -3.22 -10.05 46.79
CA LYS A 208 -3.55 -9.62 45.41
C LYS A 208 -2.29 -9.42 44.57
N VAL A 209 -2.43 -9.65 43.28
CA VAL A 209 -1.43 -9.44 42.23
C VAL A 209 -1.97 -8.47 41.18
N ALA A 210 -1.07 -7.91 40.36
CA ALA A 210 -1.49 -7.03 39.27
C ALA A 210 -2.25 -7.82 38.20
N THR A 211 -3.39 -7.29 37.77
CA THR A 211 -4.13 -7.78 36.61
C THR A 211 -3.77 -6.94 35.37
N GLY A 212 -3.67 -7.60 34.22
CA GLY A 212 -3.48 -6.91 32.94
C GLY A 212 -4.80 -6.54 32.28
N THR A 213 -4.72 -5.64 31.30
CA THR A 213 -5.82 -5.27 30.40
C THR A 213 -5.62 -5.90 29.02
N LEU A 214 -6.68 -5.99 28.23
CA LEU A 214 -6.64 -6.41 26.83
C LEU A 214 -6.37 -5.19 25.94
N ARG A 215 -5.47 -5.36 24.97
CA ARG A 215 -5.24 -4.40 23.88
C ARG A 215 -5.25 -5.11 22.53
N PRO A 216 -5.50 -4.41 21.42
CA PRO A 216 -5.32 -4.95 20.08
C PRO A 216 -3.93 -5.59 19.88
N ASP A 217 -3.89 -6.75 19.24
CA ASP A 217 -2.65 -7.48 18.88
C ASP A 217 -2.03 -6.91 17.60
N ILE A 218 -1.85 -5.58 17.57
CA ILE A 218 -1.12 -4.87 16.53
C ILE A 218 0.26 -4.47 17.06
N VAL A 219 1.22 -4.26 16.17
CA VAL A 219 2.59 -3.84 16.52
C VAL A 219 2.75 -2.35 16.25
N LEU A 220 3.03 -1.59 17.31
CA LEU A 220 3.20 -0.14 17.23
C LEU A 220 4.64 0.25 16.85
N TYR A 221 4.83 1.49 16.37
CA TYR A 221 6.17 2.07 16.26
C TYR A 221 6.85 2.09 17.64
N ASN A 222 8.13 1.74 17.67
CA ASN A 222 8.92 1.57 18.89
C ASN A 222 8.45 0.43 19.83
N GLU A 223 7.52 -0.44 19.41
CA GLU A 223 7.25 -1.71 20.07
C GLU A 223 8.10 -2.83 19.46
N ASN A 224 8.57 -3.77 20.29
CA ASN A 224 9.24 -4.97 19.81
C ASN A 224 8.21 -5.92 19.16
N HIS A 225 8.50 -6.39 17.94
CA HIS A 225 7.62 -7.34 17.25
C HIS A 225 7.66 -8.72 17.95
N PRO A 226 6.54 -9.25 18.49
CA PRO A 226 6.56 -10.49 19.29
C PRO A 226 7.05 -11.70 18.50
N PHE A 227 6.76 -11.77 17.20
CA PHE A 227 7.24 -12.82 16.29
C PHE A 227 8.49 -12.43 15.47
N GLY A 228 9.27 -11.42 15.90
CA GLY A 228 10.38 -10.86 15.11
C GLY A 228 11.39 -11.92 14.64
N ASP A 229 11.81 -12.82 15.53
CA ASP A 229 12.72 -13.92 15.20
C ASP A 229 12.13 -14.94 14.22
N ALA A 230 10.83 -15.21 14.33
CA ALA A 230 10.13 -16.12 13.43
C ALA A 230 10.07 -15.52 12.01
N ILE A 231 9.71 -14.24 11.90
CA ILE A 231 9.70 -13.48 10.65
C ILE A 231 11.10 -13.42 10.04
N GLY A 232 12.14 -13.15 10.84
CA GLY A 232 13.54 -13.14 10.36
C GLY A 232 14.00 -14.49 9.81
N LYS A 233 13.60 -15.60 10.45
CA LYS A 233 13.86 -16.97 9.97
C LYS A 233 13.10 -17.30 8.69
N ILE A 234 11.85 -16.84 8.56
CA ILE A 234 11.03 -17.00 7.35
C ILE A 234 11.63 -16.18 6.20
N GLN A 235 11.90 -14.89 6.41
CA GLN A 235 12.55 -13.99 5.45
C GLN A 235 13.86 -14.58 4.92
N SER A 236 14.74 -15.04 5.81
CA SER A 236 16.02 -15.64 5.40
C SER A 236 15.82 -16.89 4.54
N SER A 237 14.81 -17.70 4.87
CA SER A 237 14.46 -18.93 4.13
C SER A 237 13.79 -18.68 2.78
N ASP A 238 13.06 -17.57 2.62
CA ASP A 238 12.47 -17.16 1.33
C ASP A 238 13.53 -16.58 0.41
N LEU A 239 14.37 -15.70 0.95
CA LEU A 239 15.46 -15.09 0.20
C LEU A 239 16.49 -16.13 -0.28
N SER A 240 16.80 -17.15 0.53
CA SER A 240 17.68 -18.25 0.11
C SER A 240 17.07 -19.14 -1.00
N ARG A 241 15.75 -19.12 -1.21
CA ARG A 241 15.09 -19.86 -2.31
C ARG A 241 15.24 -19.15 -3.66
N SER A 242 15.95 -18.02 -3.74
CA SER A 242 16.23 -17.25 -4.96
C SER A 242 14.93 -16.91 -5.73
N PRO A 243 14.09 -16.01 -5.19
CA PRO A 243 12.88 -15.54 -5.87
C PRO A 243 13.15 -15.03 -7.29
N ASP A 244 12.17 -15.16 -8.17
CA ASP A 244 12.23 -14.66 -9.55
C ASP A 244 11.41 -13.38 -9.77
N VAL A 245 10.42 -13.10 -8.93
CA VAL A 245 9.69 -11.83 -8.95
C VAL A 245 9.57 -11.25 -7.54
N LEU A 246 9.78 -9.95 -7.41
CA LEU A 246 9.34 -9.15 -6.27
C LEU A 246 8.26 -8.17 -6.73
N LEU A 247 7.05 -8.33 -6.21
CA LEU A 247 5.89 -7.53 -6.54
C LEU A 247 5.50 -6.68 -5.33
N VAL A 248 5.66 -5.36 -5.42
CA VAL A 248 5.30 -4.41 -4.36
C VAL A 248 4.00 -3.70 -4.74
N MET A 249 3.00 -3.72 -3.86
CA MET A 249 1.64 -3.26 -4.19
C MET A 249 1.05 -2.35 -3.12
N GLY A 250 0.41 -1.26 -3.53
CA GLY A 250 -0.43 -0.44 -2.65
C GLY A 250 0.28 0.15 -1.42
N THR A 251 1.57 0.50 -1.55
CA THR A 251 2.36 0.98 -0.41
C THR A 251 3.37 2.05 -0.77
N SER A 252 3.55 3.00 0.15
CA SER A 252 4.56 4.07 0.08
C SER A 252 5.91 3.71 0.72
N LEU A 253 6.09 2.45 1.17
CA LEU A 253 7.32 1.91 1.77
C LEU A 253 8.00 2.82 2.82
N LYS A 254 7.23 3.56 3.64
CA LYS A 254 7.81 4.47 4.65
C LYS A 254 8.31 3.75 5.92
N VAL A 255 7.93 2.49 6.15
CA VAL A 255 8.29 1.69 7.34
C VAL A 255 9.70 1.10 7.21
N HIS A 256 10.57 1.37 8.20
CA HIS A 256 12.00 1.02 8.13
C HIS A 256 12.28 -0.47 7.92
N GLY A 257 11.64 -1.37 8.70
CA GLY A 257 11.85 -2.81 8.57
C GLY A 257 11.51 -3.34 7.17
N LEU A 258 10.42 -2.83 6.58
CA LEU A 258 10.01 -3.19 5.24
C LEU A 258 10.94 -2.63 4.15
N ARG A 259 11.47 -1.41 4.32
CA ARG A 259 12.48 -0.84 3.41
C ARG A 259 13.68 -1.76 3.28
N LEU A 260 14.15 -2.32 4.39
CA LEU A 260 15.25 -3.28 4.41
C LEU A 260 14.87 -4.62 3.77
N LEU A 261 13.64 -5.13 4.00
CA LEU A 261 13.14 -6.34 3.32
C LEU A 261 13.12 -6.16 1.80
N VAL A 262 12.47 -5.11 1.29
CA VAL A 262 12.33 -4.86 -0.16
C VAL A 262 13.70 -4.69 -0.82
N ARG A 263 14.62 -3.91 -0.23
CA ARG A 263 15.97 -3.74 -0.79
C ARG A 263 16.80 -5.03 -0.81
N LYS A 264 16.70 -5.87 0.24
CA LYS A 264 17.36 -7.19 0.26
C LYS A 264 16.75 -8.15 -0.77
N ALA A 265 15.42 -8.18 -0.87
CA ALA A 265 14.70 -9.01 -1.84
C ALA A 265 15.03 -8.60 -3.28
N ALA A 266 14.96 -7.31 -3.61
CA ALA A 266 15.28 -6.79 -4.94
C ALA A 266 16.70 -7.17 -5.38
N LYS A 267 17.71 -6.98 -4.51
CA LYS A 267 19.10 -7.38 -4.80
C LYS A 267 19.24 -8.86 -5.16
N ILE A 268 18.47 -9.74 -4.51
CA ILE A 268 18.50 -11.18 -4.77
C ILE A 268 17.73 -11.53 -6.04
N VAL A 269 16.59 -10.89 -6.28
CA VAL A 269 15.83 -11.02 -7.53
C VAL A 269 16.68 -10.57 -8.73
N HIS A 270 17.35 -9.42 -8.66
CA HIS A 270 18.26 -8.94 -9.71
C HIS A 270 19.49 -9.84 -9.94
N GLY A 271 19.89 -10.65 -8.95
CA GLY A 271 20.90 -11.70 -9.14
C GLY A 271 20.43 -12.88 -10.00
N ASN A 272 19.12 -13.02 -10.23
CA ASN A 272 18.54 -14.03 -11.10
C ASN A 272 18.40 -13.48 -12.53
N LYS A 273 18.88 -14.23 -13.54
CA LYS A 273 18.78 -13.85 -14.97
C LYS A 273 17.35 -13.63 -15.47
N LYS A 274 16.34 -14.14 -14.75
CA LYS A 274 14.90 -13.96 -15.02
C LYS A 274 14.21 -13.10 -13.95
N GLY A 275 14.99 -12.42 -13.12
CA GLY A 275 14.54 -11.55 -12.05
C GLY A 275 13.79 -10.33 -12.57
N CYS A 276 12.72 -9.95 -11.88
CA CYS A 276 12.00 -8.71 -12.15
C CYS A 276 11.39 -8.14 -10.85
N VAL A 277 11.59 -6.85 -10.62
CA VAL A 277 11.04 -6.10 -9.49
C VAL A 277 10.02 -5.09 -9.99
N ILE A 278 8.76 -5.29 -9.60
CA ILE A 278 7.60 -4.55 -10.08
C ILE A 278 6.98 -3.78 -8.90
N LEU A 279 6.75 -2.48 -9.08
CA LEU A 279 5.91 -1.65 -8.21
C LEU A 279 4.55 -1.45 -8.89
N VAL A 280 3.45 -1.65 -8.17
CA VAL A 280 2.08 -1.33 -8.62
C VAL A 280 1.46 -0.41 -7.57
N ASN A 281 1.30 0.88 -7.89
CA ASN A 281 0.83 1.86 -6.91
C ASN A 281 0.23 3.11 -7.56
N LYS A 282 -0.69 3.78 -6.87
CA LYS A 282 -1.29 5.05 -7.33
C LYS A 282 -0.32 6.24 -7.39
N THR A 283 0.86 6.11 -6.78
CA THR A 283 1.86 7.18 -6.68
C THR A 283 3.27 6.61 -6.74
N PRO A 284 4.25 7.33 -7.33
CA PRO A 284 5.64 6.90 -7.34
C PRO A 284 6.25 6.94 -5.93
N ILE A 285 7.16 6.00 -5.65
CA ILE A 285 7.90 6.01 -4.38
C ILE A 285 9.12 6.92 -4.51
N VAL A 286 9.08 8.06 -3.82
CA VAL A 286 10.14 9.07 -3.86
C VAL A 286 11.26 8.75 -2.86
N GLY A 287 12.50 8.67 -3.34
CA GLY A 287 13.70 8.60 -2.50
C GLY A 287 14.91 8.02 -3.23
N LYS A 288 16.10 8.59 -3.00
CA LYS A 288 17.35 8.15 -3.66
C LYS A 288 17.69 6.67 -3.41
N GLU A 289 17.20 6.09 -2.32
CA GLU A 289 17.41 4.68 -1.96
C GLU A 289 16.69 3.66 -2.86
N TRP A 290 15.73 4.13 -3.68
CA TRP A 290 14.96 3.30 -4.62
C TRP A 290 15.52 3.32 -6.03
N ALA A 291 16.58 4.12 -6.29
CA ALA A 291 17.28 4.14 -7.55
C ALA A 291 17.83 2.73 -7.88
N GLY A 292 17.43 2.19 -9.04
CA GLY A 292 17.80 0.84 -9.47
C GLY A 292 17.12 -0.31 -8.69
N VAL A 293 16.16 -0.04 -7.79
CA VAL A 293 15.44 -1.10 -7.07
C VAL A 293 14.27 -1.66 -7.89
N PHE A 294 13.56 -0.80 -8.62
CA PHE A 294 12.39 -1.18 -9.42
C PHE A 294 12.70 -1.15 -10.92
N ASP A 295 12.38 -2.27 -11.58
CA ASP A 295 12.49 -2.40 -13.04
C ASP A 295 11.29 -1.72 -13.70
N TYR A 296 10.09 -1.99 -13.18
CA TYR A 296 8.82 -1.42 -13.64
C TYR A 296 8.07 -0.73 -12.50
N PHE A 297 7.46 0.41 -12.82
CA PHE A 297 6.44 1.08 -12.02
C PHE A 297 5.15 1.14 -12.82
N VAL A 298 4.15 0.38 -12.39
CA VAL A 298 2.78 0.46 -12.88
C VAL A 298 2.05 1.51 -12.04
N GLU A 299 1.71 2.63 -12.67
CA GLU A 299 0.99 3.73 -12.08
C GLU A 299 -0.52 3.51 -12.24
N GLY A 300 -1.23 3.46 -11.12
CA GLY A 300 -2.68 3.28 -11.10
C GLY A 300 -3.19 2.42 -9.95
N GLU A 301 -4.41 1.91 -10.09
CA GLU A 301 -5.05 1.06 -9.08
C GLU A 301 -4.56 -0.38 -9.14
N THR A 302 -4.30 -0.99 -7.99
CA THR A 302 -3.81 -2.38 -7.91
C THR A 302 -4.82 -3.38 -8.45
N ASP A 303 -6.11 -3.15 -8.22
CA ASP A 303 -7.19 -4.03 -8.68
C ASP A 303 -7.33 -4.04 -10.21
N GLY A 304 -7.15 -2.88 -10.87
CA GLY A 304 -7.14 -2.78 -12.33
C GLY A 304 -5.99 -3.59 -12.94
N TRP A 305 -4.77 -3.42 -12.42
CA TRP A 305 -3.62 -4.21 -12.85
C TRP A 305 -3.79 -5.71 -12.60
N CYS A 306 -4.26 -6.10 -11.41
CA CYS A 306 -4.55 -7.49 -11.07
C CYS A 306 -5.54 -8.11 -12.06
N SER A 307 -6.60 -7.39 -12.44
CA SER A 307 -7.60 -7.85 -13.39
C SER A 307 -7.02 -8.10 -14.78
N ILE A 308 -6.16 -7.20 -15.27
CA ILE A 308 -5.46 -7.34 -16.56
C ILE A 308 -4.57 -8.60 -16.56
N VAL A 309 -3.71 -8.73 -15.54
CA VAL A 309 -2.76 -9.85 -15.44
C VAL A 309 -3.50 -11.18 -15.19
N GLU A 310 -4.56 -11.18 -14.39
CA GLU A 310 -5.39 -12.37 -14.18
C GLU A 310 -6.09 -12.82 -15.47
N ASN A 311 -6.64 -11.89 -16.26
CA ASN A 311 -7.29 -12.20 -17.52
C ASN A 311 -6.31 -12.86 -18.50
N ALA A 312 -5.09 -12.35 -18.65
CA ALA A 312 -4.03 -13.00 -19.43
C ALA A 312 -3.69 -14.41 -18.87
N ILE A 313 -3.55 -14.54 -17.54
CA ILE A 313 -3.31 -15.80 -16.81
C ILE A 313 -4.48 -16.81 -16.94
N ARG A 314 -5.69 -16.35 -17.29
CA ARG A 314 -6.86 -17.18 -17.63
C ARG A 314 -6.89 -17.55 -19.11
N GLN A 315 -6.65 -16.61 -20.02
CA GLN A 315 -6.67 -16.83 -21.48
C GLN A 315 -5.64 -17.88 -21.93
N VAL A 316 -4.41 -17.84 -21.40
CA VAL A 316 -3.39 -18.86 -21.69
C VAL A 316 -3.87 -20.27 -21.31
N LYS A 317 -4.61 -20.42 -20.21
CA LYS A 317 -5.19 -21.73 -19.82
C LYS A 317 -6.25 -22.22 -20.81
N VAL A 318 -7.07 -21.33 -21.38
CA VAL A 318 -8.09 -21.70 -22.38
C VAL A 318 -7.42 -22.23 -23.64
N GLN A 319 -6.39 -21.55 -24.14
CA GLN A 319 -5.63 -22.01 -25.32
C GLN A 319 -4.97 -23.38 -25.09
N THR A 320 -4.42 -23.64 -23.90
CA THR A 320 -3.83 -24.96 -23.57
C THR A 320 -4.82 -26.09 -23.32
N LYS A 321 -6.13 -25.79 -23.20
CA LYS A 321 -7.19 -26.78 -22.95
C LYS A 321 -8.03 -27.12 -24.18
N LEU A 322 -7.96 -26.32 -25.24
CA LEU A 322 -8.55 -26.67 -26.52
C LEU A 322 -7.72 -27.82 -27.12
N PRO A 323 -8.36 -28.89 -27.65
CA PRO A 323 -7.61 -29.93 -28.34
C PRO A 323 -6.88 -29.31 -29.53
N PHE A 324 -5.56 -29.49 -29.59
CA PHE A 324 -4.76 -29.04 -30.72
C PHE A 324 -5.17 -29.85 -31.95
N LYS A 325 -6.10 -29.30 -32.74
CA LYS A 325 -6.40 -29.79 -34.08
C LYS A 325 -5.32 -29.23 -35.00
N PRO A 326 -4.44 -30.06 -35.57
CA PRO A 326 -3.45 -29.57 -36.53
C PRO A 326 -4.18 -28.87 -37.66
N LEU A 327 -3.68 -27.70 -38.06
CA LEU A 327 -4.16 -27.02 -39.27
C LEU A 327 -4.02 -28.00 -40.44
N THR A 328 -5.07 -28.15 -41.25
CA THR A 328 -4.90 -28.87 -42.52
C THR A 328 -3.95 -28.06 -43.41
N PRO A 329 -3.26 -28.69 -44.39
CA PRO A 329 -2.34 -27.96 -45.28
C PRO A 329 -2.99 -26.72 -45.91
N ALA A 330 -4.24 -26.84 -46.39
CA ALA A 330 -5.02 -25.73 -46.91
C ALA A 330 -5.28 -24.58 -45.89
N GLN A 331 -5.44 -24.90 -44.60
CA GLN A 331 -5.60 -23.88 -43.55
C GLN A 331 -4.25 -23.21 -43.21
N ALA A 332 -3.15 -23.96 -43.20
CA ALA A 332 -1.80 -23.42 -43.01
C ALA A 332 -1.39 -22.52 -44.18
N ASP A 333 -1.69 -22.93 -45.42
CA ASP A 333 -1.46 -22.13 -46.63
C ASP A 333 -2.30 -20.86 -46.63
N ALA A 334 -3.61 -20.93 -46.31
CA ALA A 334 -4.47 -19.76 -46.19
C ALA A 334 -3.97 -18.77 -45.11
N GLN A 335 -3.51 -19.27 -43.96
CA GLN A 335 -2.98 -18.44 -42.89
C GLN A 335 -1.63 -17.81 -43.27
N THR A 336 -0.79 -18.53 -44.04
CA THR A 336 0.47 -18.01 -44.60
C THR A 336 0.22 -16.95 -45.67
N GLN A 337 -0.77 -17.16 -46.54
CA GLN A 337 -1.19 -16.18 -47.55
C GLN A 337 -1.78 -14.91 -46.91
N MET A 338 -2.61 -15.05 -45.87
CA MET A 338 -3.11 -13.89 -45.10
C MET A 338 -1.99 -13.13 -44.37
N ALA A 339 -1.01 -13.84 -43.81
CA ALA A 339 0.15 -13.20 -43.19
C ALA A 339 1.01 -12.45 -44.22
N LYS A 340 1.22 -13.06 -45.39
CA LYS A 340 1.95 -12.44 -46.50
C LYS A 340 1.24 -11.21 -47.06
N ALA A 341 -0.07 -11.31 -47.30
CA ALA A 341 -0.91 -10.18 -47.73
C ALA A 341 -0.84 -8.98 -46.77
N LYS A 342 -0.89 -9.22 -45.45
CA LYS A 342 -0.73 -8.15 -44.44
C LYS A 342 0.65 -7.49 -44.44
N VAL A 343 1.71 -8.24 -44.75
CA VAL A 343 3.06 -7.69 -44.90
C VAL A 343 3.17 -6.88 -46.20
N ASP A 344 2.63 -7.39 -47.31
CA ASP A 344 2.62 -6.70 -48.59
C ASP A 344 1.76 -5.41 -48.56
N GLU A 345 0.65 -5.41 -47.80
CA GLU A 345 -0.21 -4.24 -47.56
C GLU A 345 0.49 -3.17 -46.70
N ALA A 346 1.20 -3.58 -45.64
CA ALA A 346 2.01 -2.66 -44.83
C ALA A 346 3.16 -2.03 -45.64
N VAL A 347 3.87 -2.82 -46.45
CA VAL A 347 4.94 -2.35 -47.35
C VAL A 347 4.39 -1.49 -48.51
N GLY A 348 3.13 -1.71 -48.90
CA GLY A 348 2.41 -0.85 -49.85
C GLY A 348 2.14 0.55 -49.29
N GLY A 349 1.57 0.63 -48.08
CA GLY A 349 1.24 1.90 -47.43
C GLY A 349 2.45 2.80 -47.15
N GLU A 350 3.59 2.22 -46.77
CA GLU A 350 4.84 2.97 -46.63
C GLU A 350 5.32 3.61 -47.95
N LYS A 351 5.18 2.89 -49.07
CA LYS A 351 5.56 3.38 -50.41
C LYS A 351 4.60 4.43 -50.97
N GLU A 352 3.32 4.42 -50.61
CA GLU A 352 2.40 5.50 -50.96
C GLU A 352 2.69 6.78 -50.16
N MET A 353 2.87 6.69 -48.84
CA MET A 353 3.30 7.84 -48.02
C MET A 353 4.60 8.49 -48.54
N GLU A 354 5.57 7.68 -48.99
CA GLU A 354 6.82 8.22 -49.54
C GLU A 354 6.63 8.90 -50.90
N LYS A 355 5.72 8.40 -51.75
CA LYS A 355 5.36 9.03 -53.03
C LYS A 355 4.58 10.33 -52.83
N GLU A 356 3.70 10.39 -51.83
CA GLU A 356 2.92 11.60 -51.54
C GLU A 356 3.78 12.73 -50.94
N LYS A 357 4.74 12.38 -50.07
CA LYS A 357 5.81 13.31 -49.63
C LYS A 357 6.71 13.80 -50.76
N LYS A 358 6.92 13.02 -51.83
CA LYS A 358 7.69 13.46 -53.01
C LYS A 358 6.86 14.31 -53.97
N ARG A 359 5.54 14.08 -54.11
CA ARG A 359 4.65 14.89 -54.96
C ARG A 359 4.42 16.31 -54.43
N SER A 360 4.44 16.52 -53.12
CA SER A 360 4.24 17.85 -52.50
C SER A 360 5.44 18.79 -52.67
N VAL A 361 6.66 18.27 -52.86
CA VAL A 361 7.89 19.06 -53.04
C VAL A 361 8.04 19.61 -54.47
N VAL A 362 7.51 18.93 -55.50
CA VAL A 362 7.76 19.26 -56.92
C VAL A 362 6.89 20.42 -57.45
N LYS A 363 5.84 20.84 -56.73
CA LYS A 363 4.90 21.89 -57.20
C LYS A 363 5.31 23.35 -56.91
N LYS A 364 6.56 23.62 -56.48
CA LYS A 364 7.02 24.97 -56.10
C LYS A 364 8.31 25.47 -56.79
N THR A 365 8.65 24.99 -58.00
CA THR A 365 9.78 25.55 -58.78
C THR A 365 9.56 25.54 -60.31
N SER A 366 8.90 26.58 -60.85
CA SER A 366 9.02 26.98 -62.27
C SER A 366 8.46 28.38 -62.49
N GLY A 367 9.30 29.41 -62.63
CA GLY A 367 8.81 30.81 -62.63
C GLY A 367 9.78 31.95 -63.00
N LYS A 368 10.79 31.69 -63.85
CA LYS A 368 11.71 32.66 -64.52
C LYS A 368 12.65 33.55 -63.67
N LYS A 369 13.90 33.64 -64.15
CA LYS A 369 14.98 34.57 -63.75
C LYS A 369 14.96 35.84 -64.61
N THR A 370 15.44 36.96 -64.05
CA THR A 370 16.41 37.99 -64.56
C THR A 370 16.30 39.22 -63.62
N VAL A 371 17.32 40.02 -63.28
CA VAL A 371 18.69 40.24 -63.79
C VAL A 371 19.54 40.97 -62.71
N GLU A 372 20.88 40.78 -62.68
CA GLU A 372 21.91 41.65 -62.04
C GLU A 372 21.82 42.02 -60.52
N LYS A 373 22.84 42.58 -59.83
CA LYS A 373 24.33 42.44 -59.86
C LYS A 373 24.90 43.19 -58.62
N LYS A 374 25.89 42.61 -57.94
CA LYS A 374 26.90 43.27 -57.04
C LYS A 374 26.48 44.01 -55.73
N THR A 375 27.05 43.49 -54.63
CA THR A 375 27.79 44.18 -53.54
C THR A 375 27.14 45.24 -52.61
N ALA A 376 27.36 44.97 -51.32
CA ALA A 376 27.59 45.91 -50.20
C ALA A 376 26.44 46.81 -49.72
N GLU A 377 26.10 46.67 -48.43
CA GLU A 377 25.39 47.70 -47.65
C GLU A 377 26.12 47.96 -46.33
N THR A 378 26.12 49.23 -45.92
CA THR A 378 26.63 49.72 -44.64
C THR A 378 25.66 50.80 -44.16
N GLU A 379 25.09 50.60 -42.96
CA GLU A 379 24.29 51.56 -42.16
C GLU A 379 22.96 52.10 -42.78
N ARG A 380 21.85 52.21 -42.04
CA ARG A 380 21.67 53.15 -40.91
C ARG A 380 20.41 52.94 -40.07
N THR A 381 20.48 53.48 -38.83
CA THR A 381 19.39 53.97 -37.94
C THR A 381 18.35 52.97 -37.40
N VAL A 382 18.37 52.62 -36.09
CA VAL A 382 17.87 53.40 -34.91
C VAL A 382 16.33 53.47 -34.89
N THR A 383 15.66 52.82 -33.93
CA THR A 383 15.33 53.43 -32.61
C THR A 383 15.43 52.50 -31.37
N ARG A 384 15.63 53.15 -30.21
CA ARG A 384 15.65 52.64 -28.80
C ARG A 384 14.23 52.16 -28.35
N SER A 385 14.03 51.46 -27.21
CA SER A 385 14.80 51.46 -25.94
C SER A 385 14.72 50.18 -25.08
N THR A 386 15.90 49.70 -24.67
CA THR A 386 16.32 49.17 -23.34
C THR A 386 15.40 48.31 -22.46
N ALA A 387 15.95 47.16 -22.05
CA ALA A 387 15.53 46.35 -20.91
C ALA A 387 15.89 46.97 -19.54
N ALA A 388 15.20 46.54 -18.47
CA ALA A 388 15.77 46.22 -17.15
C ALA A 388 14.71 45.62 -16.23
N ALA A 389 15.06 44.56 -15.48
CA ALA A 389 14.31 44.11 -14.30
C ALA A 389 15.27 43.44 -13.30
N ALA A 390 15.74 44.21 -12.32
CA ALA A 390 16.56 43.72 -11.21
C ALA A 390 16.12 44.39 -9.90
N GLU A 391 15.88 43.54 -8.88
CA GLU A 391 16.00 43.74 -7.43
C GLU A 391 15.46 45.00 -6.68
N ARG A 392 14.66 44.72 -5.62
CA ARG A 392 14.59 45.37 -4.28
C ARG A 392 14.17 46.87 -4.21
N THR A 393 13.28 47.32 -3.32
CA THR A 393 13.62 47.59 -1.89
C THR A 393 12.40 48.08 -1.06
N VAL A 394 12.48 47.82 0.26
CA VAL A 394 11.71 48.23 1.46
C VAL A 394 11.36 49.74 1.61
N VAL A 395 10.26 50.07 2.34
CA VAL A 395 10.13 51.08 3.48
C VAL A 395 8.62 51.31 3.83
N LYS A 396 8.08 50.98 5.02
CA LYS A 396 8.12 51.59 6.40
C LYS A 396 7.31 52.91 6.54
N ARG A 397 6.23 52.99 7.34
CA ARG A 397 6.13 53.39 8.80
C ARG A 397 4.61 53.57 9.17
N LYS A 398 4.06 53.64 10.40
CA LYS A 398 4.41 53.37 11.82
C LYS A 398 3.26 53.97 12.72
N LEU A 399 3.22 53.59 14.02
CA LEU A 399 2.38 54.08 15.16
C LEU A 399 0.96 53.44 15.20
N VAL A 400 0.20 53.31 16.32
CA VAL A 400 0.28 53.66 17.78
C VAL A 400 -0.13 52.39 18.57
N GLN A 401 0.50 51.92 19.68
CA GLN A 401 0.20 52.16 21.12
C GLN A 401 -1.31 52.21 21.50
N ASP A 402 -1.86 51.47 22.49
CA ASP A 402 -1.56 51.52 23.93
C ASP A 402 -2.38 50.49 24.76
N LYS A 403 -1.98 50.24 26.03
CA LYS A 403 -2.76 49.68 27.19
C LYS A 403 -3.24 48.21 27.13
N GLU A 404 -3.47 47.48 28.24
CA GLU A 404 -3.00 47.37 29.64
C GLU A 404 -4.00 46.40 30.33
N ASN A 405 -3.57 45.68 31.38
CA ASN A 405 -4.39 45.19 32.50
C ASN A 405 -5.69 44.36 32.27
N GLN A 406 -5.68 43.04 32.60
CA GLN A 406 -6.31 42.48 33.83
C GLN A 406 -6.34 40.93 33.89
N LEU A 407 -5.77 40.37 34.95
CA LEU A 407 -6.33 39.25 35.74
C LEU A 407 -7.35 39.88 36.76
N PRO A 408 -8.31 39.16 37.41
CA PRO A 408 -8.11 37.84 38.03
C PRO A 408 -9.38 36.92 38.11
N LEU A 409 -9.33 35.94 39.04
CA LEU A 409 -10.42 35.10 39.60
C LEU A 409 -10.84 33.90 38.73
N ALA A 410 -10.58 32.64 39.07
CA ALA A 410 -10.80 31.89 40.32
C ALA A 410 -12.29 31.64 40.65
N PHE A 411 -12.77 30.42 40.37
CA PHE A 411 -13.93 29.85 41.04
C PHE A 411 -13.68 28.39 41.42
N THR A 412 -13.93 28.07 42.69
CA THR A 412 -13.65 26.77 43.31
C THR A 412 -14.93 25.95 43.54
N LYS A 413 -14.76 24.61 43.57
CA LYS A 413 -15.62 23.63 44.26
C LYS A 413 -17.09 23.50 43.79
N LYS A 414 -17.48 22.26 43.44
CA LYS A 414 -18.18 21.40 44.42
C LYS A 414 -18.16 19.92 44.04
N GLN A 415 -17.75 19.10 45.01
CA GLN A 415 -18.09 17.68 45.05
C GLN A 415 -19.59 17.54 45.36
N LYS A 416 -20.24 16.49 44.85
CA LYS A 416 -21.25 15.75 45.59
C LYS A 416 -21.11 14.26 45.28
N ALA A 417 -20.75 13.50 46.30
CA ALA A 417 -21.02 12.07 46.35
C ALA A 417 -22.43 11.86 46.91
N THR A 418 -23.14 10.84 46.43
CA THR A 418 -24.33 10.30 47.10
C THR A 418 -24.28 8.77 47.04
N THR A 419 -23.85 8.18 48.15
CA THR A 419 -24.01 6.76 48.46
C THR A 419 -25.48 6.49 48.81
N ALA A 420 -26.05 5.40 48.30
CA ALA A 420 -27.29 4.81 48.83
C ALA A 420 -27.17 3.28 48.81
N THR A 421 -27.72 2.60 49.83
CA THR A 421 -27.35 1.22 50.17
C THR A 421 -28.56 0.36 50.50
N ARG A 422 -28.50 -0.93 50.11
CA ARG A 422 -29.18 -2.12 50.70
C ARG A 422 -30.72 -2.31 50.57
N ALA A 423 -31.08 -3.33 49.78
CA ALA A 423 -31.98 -4.48 50.06
C ALA A 423 -31.66 -5.58 49.01
N LEU A 424 -31.49 -6.91 49.22
CA LEU A 424 -31.59 -7.87 50.35
C LEU A 424 -32.94 -8.61 50.55
N ALA A 425 -32.86 -9.94 50.80
CA ALA A 425 -33.87 -11.00 50.99
C ALA A 425 -34.57 -11.52 49.69
N ALA A 426 -34.64 -12.80 49.27
CA ALA A 426 -34.24 -14.16 49.70
C ALA A 426 -35.41 -15.16 49.96
N LYS A 427 -35.53 -16.20 49.11
CA LYS A 427 -36.05 -17.59 49.32
C LYS A 427 -36.00 -18.34 47.97
N LYS A 428 -35.31 -19.48 47.83
CA LYS A 428 -35.80 -20.88 48.01
C LYS A 428 -37.09 -21.14 47.21
N VAL A 429 -37.14 -22.08 46.28
CA VAL A 429 -36.66 -23.48 46.31
C VAL A 429 -35.61 -23.78 45.24
#